data_AF-A0A7C9FEA2-F1
#
_entry.id   AF-A0A7C9FEA2-F1
#
_cell.length_a   1.000
_cell.length_b   1.000
_cell.length_c   1.000
_cell.angle_alpha   90.00
_cell.angle_beta   90.00
_cell.angle_gamma   90.00
#
_symmetry.space_group_name_H-M   'P 1'
#
loop_
_entity.id
_entity.type
_entity.pdbx_description
1 polymer ?
#
loop_
_entity_poly.entity_id
_entity_poly.type
_entity_poly.pdbx_seq_one_letter_code
_entity_poly.pdbx_strand_id
1 'polypeptide(L)'
;MKTKNLLPNRLKPMGWVLLVLFIPLGMWCLISDEDFPIQAEVTIPWPFEDVYSLSGTVSNGGSHISGSSTLDENPTGTLTLNLIDEIISLAIIAGLILTGFARVKNEDERTAQMRLGALQWAIYGNTLVLVLCIMFVHGLPFLTIMIYNMFTPLLIFVLRFHWLLFKEAREVRRNEGTLLAL
;
A
#
# COMPACT_ATOMS: atom_id res chain seq x y z
N MET A 1 12.08 -23.37 -20.24
CA MET A 1 11.81 -23.99 -18.91
C MET A 1 10.35 -23.74 -18.55
N LYS A 2 9.56 -24.77 -18.19
CA LYS A 2 8.12 -24.64 -17.89
C LYS A 2 7.92 -24.08 -16.47
N THR A 3 7.61 -22.79 -16.35
CA THR A 3 7.23 -22.19 -15.07
C THR A 3 5.72 -22.29 -14.88
N LYS A 4 5.31 -23.39 -14.26
CA LYS A 4 3.95 -23.66 -13.79
C LYS A 4 3.75 -22.94 -12.45
N ASN A 5 3.53 -21.63 -12.46
CA ASN A 5 3.08 -20.88 -11.28
C ASN A 5 2.28 -19.67 -11.73
N LEU A 6 0.99 -19.90 -12.01
CA LEU A 6 0.15 -18.89 -12.61
C LEU A 6 -1.24 -18.89 -12.00
N LEU A 7 -1.44 -17.98 -11.04
CA LEU A 7 -2.70 -17.66 -10.39
C LEU A 7 -3.82 -17.43 -11.42
N PRO A 8 -5.06 -17.88 -11.20
CA PRO A 8 -6.14 -17.83 -12.18
C PRO A 8 -6.53 -16.40 -12.59
N ASN A 9 -6.92 -16.21 -13.87
CA ASN A 9 -7.37 -14.94 -14.47
C ASN A 9 -8.59 -14.28 -13.76
N ARG A 10 -9.20 -14.97 -12.78
CA ARG A 10 -10.35 -14.50 -11.99
C ARG A 10 -9.95 -13.53 -10.86
N LEU A 11 -8.67 -13.43 -10.53
CA LEU A 11 -8.17 -12.59 -9.43
C LEU A 11 -7.98 -11.11 -9.81
N LYS A 12 -7.97 -10.78 -11.11
CA LYS A 12 -7.91 -9.39 -11.59
C LYS A 12 -9.06 -8.49 -11.10
N PRO A 13 -10.34 -8.86 -11.31
CA PRO A 13 -11.45 -8.07 -10.79
C PRO A 13 -11.48 -8.07 -9.25
N MET A 14 -11.08 -9.17 -8.60
CA MET A 14 -11.04 -9.23 -7.13
C MET A 14 -10.03 -8.24 -6.53
N GLY A 15 -8.84 -8.12 -7.11
CA GLY A 15 -7.83 -7.16 -6.65
C GLY A 15 -8.27 -5.70 -6.82
N TRP A 16 -8.92 -5.38 -7.95
CA TRP A 16 -9.46 -4.04 -8.19
C TRP A 16 -10.63 -3.70 -7.26
N VAL A 17 -11.54 -4.65 -7.03
CA VAL A 17 -12.65 -4.47 -6.06
C VAL A 17 -12.08 -4.26 -4.66
N LEU A 18 -11.05 -5.01 -4.28
CA LEU A 18 -10.39 -4.83 -2.99
C LEU A 18 -9.74 -3.45 -2.87
N LEU A 19 -9.01 -2.98 -3.89
CA LEU A 19 -8.39 -1.64 -3.84
C LEU A 19 -9.43 -0.52 -3.83
N VAL A 20 -10.47 -0.62 -4.65
CA VAL A 20 -11.54 0.38 -4.69
C VAL A 20 -12.32 0.43 -3.37
N LEU A 21 -12.39 -0.68 -2.63
CA LEU A 21 -13.01 -0.72 -1.32
C LEU A 21 -12.09 -0.16 -0.23
N PHE A 22 -10.85 -0.66 -0.15
CA PHE A 22 -9.98 -0.41 0.99
C PHE A 22 -9.16 0.88 0.89
N ILE A 23 -8.92 1.44 -0.30
CA ILE A 23 -8.28 2.77 -0.43
C ILE A 23 -9.15 3.88 0.17
N PRO A 24 -10.44 4.06 -0.22
CA PRO A 24 -11.28 5.09 0.39
C PRO A 24 -11.58 4.79 1.86
N LEU A 25 -11.70 3.51 2.25
CA LEU A 25 -11.85 3.12 3.65
C LEU A 25 -10.62 3.51 4.49
N GLY A 26 -9.41 3.24 3.98
CA GLY A 26 -8.16 3.65 4.63
C GLY A 26 -7.99 5.16 4.66
N MET A 27 -8.36 5.87 3.59
CA MET A 27 -8.37 7.33 3.58
C MET A 27 -9.36 7.89 4.61
N TRP A 28 -10.55 7.30 4.74
CA TRP A 28 -11.53 7.66 5.74
C TRP A 28 -11.00 7.40 7.16
N CYS A 29 -10.37 6.26 7.40
CA CYS A 29 -9.73 5.93 8.67
C CYS A 29 -8.68 6.98 9.07
N LEU A 30 -7.84 7.41 8.13
CA LEU A 30 -6.82 8.45 8.37
C LEU A 30 -7.42 9.83 8.67
N ILE A 31 -8.60 10.15 8.14
CA ILE A 31 -9.28 11.43 8.38
C ILE A 31 -10.05 11.38 9.71
N SER A 32 -10.64 10.24 10.04
CA SER A 32 -11.46 10.08 11.23
C SER A 32 -10.65 9.90 12.50
N ASP A 33 -9.41 9.39 12.41
CA ASP A 33 -8.47 9.12 13.52
C ASP A 33 -9.12 8.34 14.68
N GLU A 34 -9.89 9.02 15.53
CA GLU A 34 -10.60 8.50 16.71
C GLU A 34 -12.09 8.16 16.44
N ASP A 35 -12.74 8.78 15.45
CA ASP A 35 -14.18 8.65 15.16
C ASP A 35 -14.52 7.46 14.25
N PHE A 36 -13.56 6.57 13.96
CA PHE A 36 -13.82 5.43 13.08
C PHE A 36 -14.79 4.43 13.74
N PRO A 37 -15.92 4.09 13.10
CA PRO A 37 -17.00 3.35 13.76
C PRO A 37 -16.68 1.87 14.03
N ILE A 38 -15.56 1.36 13.53
CA ILE A 38 -15.15 -0.04 13.67
C ILE A 38 -13.88 -0.05 14.52
N GLN A 39 -13.97 -0.58 15.73
CA GLN A 39 -12.85 -0.68 16.64
C GLN A 39 -12.53 -2.16 16.83
N ALA A 40 -11.27 -2.52 16.63
CA ALA A 40 -10.78 -3.89 16.79
C ALA A 40 -9.80 -3.92 17.96
N GLU A 41 -10.33 -3.80 19.17
CA GLU A 41 -9.52 -3.72 20.39
C GLU A 41 -9.11 -5.11 20.86
N VAL A 42 -7.81 -5.29 21.07
CA VAL A 42 -7.24 -6.48 21.67
C VAL A 42 -6.41 -6.07 22.87
N THR A 43 -6.81 -6.58 24.04
CA THR A 43 -6.06 -6.40 25.28
C THR A 43 -5.12 -7.58 25.48
N ILE A 44 -3.82 -7.32 25.53
CA ILE A 44 -2.81 -8.34 25.87
C ILE A 44 -2.15 -8.01 27.21
N PRO A 45 -1.91 -9.02 28.07
CA PRO A 45 -1.13 -8.83 29.28
C PRO A 45 0.32 -8.52 28.88
N TRP A 46 0.80 -7.34 29.26
CA TRP A 46 2.12 -6.85 28.88
C TRP A 46 3.03 -6.84 30.12
N PRO A 47 3.99 -7.78 30.23
CA PRO A 47 4.77 -7.98 31.45
C PRO A 47 5.86 -6.93 31.68
N PHE A 48 5.96 -5.92 30.81
CA PHE A 48 6.96 -4.87 30.94
C PHE A 48 6.31 -3.66 31.64
N GLU A 49 6.70 -3.45 32.89
CA GLU A 49 6.18 -2.43 33.81
C GLU A 49 6.58 -1.00 33.41
N ASP A 50 7.62 -0.86 32.58
CA ASP A 50 8.18 0.41 32.12
C ASP A 50 8.27 0.47 30.59
N VAL A 51 7.14 0.49 29.89
CA VAL A 51 7.13 1.00 28.52
C VAL A 51 7.16 2.52 28.63
N TYR A 52 8.32 3.12 28.37
CA TYR A 52 8.40 4.56 28.10
C TYR A 52 7.37 4.88 27.03
N SER A 53 6.31 5.61 27.42
CA SER A 53 5.35 6.15 26.47
C SER A 53 6.14 6.96 25.45
N LEU A 54 6.27 6.47 24.21
CA LEU A 54 6.63 7.34 23.09
C LEU A 54 5.40 8.19 22.75
N SER A 55 4.90 8.94 23.72
CA SER A 55 3.87 9.94 23.51
C SER A 55 4.57 11.23 23.12
N GLY A 56 4.83 11.36 21.82
CA GLY A 56 5.30 12.59 21.23
C GLY A 56 4.12 13.39 20.69
N THR A 57 3.45 14.18 21.54
CA THR A 57 2.53 15.22 21.03
C THR A 57 3.38 16.39 20.53
N VAL A 58 3.83 16.34 19.27
CA VAL A 58 4.44 17.51 18.62
C VAL A 58 3.34 18.33 17.96
N SER A 59 2.87 19.33 18.69
CA SER A 59 2.06 20.43 18.18
C SER A 59 2.94 21.32 17.29
N ASN A 60 3.13 20.92 16.04
CA ASN A 60 3.67 21.82 15.02
C ASN A 60 2.95 21.63 13.68
N GLY A 61 1.71 22.14 13.62
CA GLY A 61 1.06 22.62 12.40
C GLY A 61 0.97 21.68 11.18
N GLY A 62 1.10 20.35 11.34
CA GLY A 62 0.92 19.40 10.24
C GLY A 62 1.24 17.97 10.66
N SER A 63 0.24 17.10 10.52
CA SER A 63 0.27 15.64 10.74
C SER A 63 0.44 15.21 12.21
N HIS A 64 -0.69 14.84 12.83
CA HIS A 64 -0.71 14.00 14.02
C HIS A 64 -0.22 12.59 13.62
N ILE A 65 0.83 12.08 14.27
CA ILE A 65 1.13 10.64 14.27
C ILE A 65 0.42 10.10 15.50
N SER A 66 -0.83 9.73 15.33
CA SER A 66 -1.63 9.08 16.36
C SER A 66 -1.29 7.59 16.34
N GLY A 67 -0.21 7.22 17.05
CA GLY A 67 -0.08 5.87 17.57
C GLY A 67 -0.74 5.84 18.93
N SER A 68 -2.08 5.80 18.98
CA SER A 68 -2.83 5.80 20.23
C SER A 68 -2.84 4.38 20.81
N SER A 69 -1.73 3.95 21.43
CA SER A 69 -1.83 2.99 22.52
C SER A 69 -2.27 3.78 23.75
N THR A 70 -3.59 3.94 23.93
CA THR A 70 -4.16 4.44 25.19
C THR A 70 -3.94 3.35 26.23
N LEU A 71 -2.74 3.35 26.83
CA LEU A 71 -2.47 2.58 28.03
C LEU A 71 -3.34 3.17 29.13
N ASP A 72 -4.54 2.61 29.29
CA ASP A 72 -5.34 2.83 30.48
C ASP A 72 -4.45 2.53 31.68
N GLU A 73 -4.42 3.44 32.65
CA GLU A 73 -3.72 3.34 33.94
C GLU A 73 -4.33 2.21 34.80
N ASN A 74 -4.37 1.00 34.28
CA ASN A 74 -4.82 -0.18 34.98
C ASN A 74 -3.62 -0.79 35.71
N PRO A 75 -3.69 -1.02 37.04
CA PRO A 75 -2.59 -1.53 37.87
C PRO A 75 -2.15 -2.98 37.54
N THR A 76 -2.62 -3.54 36.43
CA THR A 76 -2.44 -4.94 36.02
C THR A 76 -1.45 -5.10 34.85
N GLY A 77 -0.87 -4.01 34.31
CA GLY A 77 0.10 -4.08 33.21
C GLY A 77 -0.50 -4.64 31.92
N THR A 78 -1.64 -4.11 31.48
CA THR A 78 -2.34 -4.56 30.27
C THR A 78 -2.29 -3.51 29.17
N LEU A 79 -1.94 -3.92 27.95
CA LEU A 79 -1.87 -3.05 26.76
C LEU A 79 -3.10 -3.29 25.87
N THR A 80 -3.88 -2.24 25.62
CA THR A 80 -4.97 -2.21 24.65
C THR A 80 -4.45 -1.70 23.31
N LEU A 81 -4.66 -2.50 22.25
CA LEU A 81 -4.27 -2.17 20.88
C LEU A 81 -5.52 -2.13 20.01
N ASN A 82 -5.71 -1.06 19.25
CA ASN A 82 -6.67 -1.03 18.18
C ASN A 82 -5.99 -1.53 16.91
N LEU A 83 -6.48 -2.63 16.34
CA LEU A 83 -5.84 -3.31 15.21
C LEU A 83 -6.44 -2.92 13.83
N ILE A 84 -7.28 -1.89 13.80
CA ILE A 84 -8.11 -1.61 12.63
C ILE A 84 -7.28 -1.08 11.45
N ASP A 85 -6.30 -0.20 11.72
CA ASP A 85 -5.42 0.36 10.71
C ASP A 85 -4.41 -0.68 10.20
N GLU A 86 -3.96 -1.62 11.02
CA GLU A 86 -3.17 -2.76 10.57
C GLU A 86 -3.98 -3.69 9.67
N ILE A 87 -5.24 -3.99 10.02
CA ILE A 87 -6.11 -4.82 9.20
C ILE A 87 -6.37 -4.15 7.84
N ILE A 88 -6.69 -2.86 7.84
CA ILE A 88 -6.94 -2.10 6.61
C ILE A 88 -5.68 -2.04 5.75
N SER A 89 -4.53 -1.72 6.34
CA SER A 89 -3.27 -1.63 5.61
C SER A 89 -2.82 -2.99 5.04
N LEU A 90 -2.99 -4.08 5.78
CA LEU A 90 -2.73 -5.44 5.31
C LEU A 90 -3.66 -5.82 4.16
N ALA A 91 -4.94 -5.44 4.23
CA ALA A 91 -5.89 -5.63 3.13
C ALA A 91 -5.48 -4.84 1.88
N ILE A 92 -5.03 -3.59 2.01
CA ILE A 92 -4.50 -2.79 0.89
C ILE A 92 -3.28 -3.46 0.27
N ILE A 93 -2.31 -3.91 1.07
CA ILE A 93 -1.10 -4.61 0.59
C ILE A 93 -1.50 -5.89 -0.17
N ALA A 94 -2.40 -6.70 0.40
CA ALA A 94 -2.91 -7.89 -0.25
C ALA A 94 -3.58 -7.54 -1.60
N GLY A 95 -4.36 -6.46 -1.66
CA GLY A 95 -4.98 -5.96 -2.88
C GLY A 95 -3.99 -5.53 -3.95
N LEU A 96 -2.93 -4.82 -3.56
CA LEU A 96 -1.86 -4.38 -4.47
C LEU A 96 -1.08 -5.57 -5.02
N ILE A 97 -0.71 -6.53 -4.17
CA ILE A 97 -0.01 -7.74 -4.58
C ILE A 97 -0.88 -8.56 -5.53
N LEU A 98 -2.14 -8.82 -5.15
CA LEU A 98 -3.08 -9.56 -5.99
C LEU A 98 -3.27 -8.87 -7.34
N THR A 99 -3.43 -7.55 -7.36
CA THR A 99 -3.62 -6.77 -8.59
C THR A 99 -2.37 -6.76 -9.48
N GLY A 100 -1.18 -6.61 -8.89
CA GLY A 100 0.08 -6.55 -9.63
C GLY A 100 0.55 -7.90 -10.17
N PHE A 101 0.28 -8.99 -9.45
CA PHE A 101 0.68 -10.35 -9.84
C PHE A 101 -0.45 -11.16 -10.51
N ALA A 102 -1.64 -10.59 -10.69
CA ALA A 102 -2.72 -11.30 -11.36
C ALA A 102 -2.40 -11.63 -12.83
N ARG A 103 -2.64 -12.89 -13.22
CA ARG A 103 -2.33 -13.43 -14.54
C ARG A 103 -3.07 -12.72 -15.66
N VAL A 104 -2.35 -12.35 -16.72
CA VAL A 104 -2.91 -11.81 -17.98
C VAL A 104 -3.26 -12.96 -18.93
N LYS A 105 -4.39 -12.87 -19.63
CA LYS A 105 -4.99 -13.95 -20.46
C LYS A 105 -4.03 -14.52 -21.53
N ASN A 106 -3.09 -13.70 -22.02
CA ASN A 106 -1.98 -14.12 -22.87
C ASN A 106 -0.67 -13.70 -22.18
N GLU A 107 0.03 -14.64 -21.56
CA GLU A 107 1.38 -14.37 -21.08
C GLU A 107 2.37 -14.69 -22.19
N ASP A 108 2.71 -13.63 -22.92
CA ASP A 108 3.88 -13.61 -23.79
C ASP A 108 5.12 -13.21 -22.96
N GLU A 109 6.32 -13.57 -23.40
CA GLU A 109 7.59 -13.28 -22.71
C GLU A 109 7.74 -11.77 -22.39
N ARG A 110 7.21 -10.92 -23.29
CA ARG A 110 7.13 -9.46 -23.11
C ARG A 110 6.35 -9.03 -21.88
N THR A 111 5.24 -9.69 -21.54
CA THR A 111 4.41 -9.28 -20.39
C THR A 111 5.14 -9.55 -19.07
N ALA A 112 5.94 -10.61 -18.99
CA ALA A 112 6.78 -10.89 -17.83
C ALA A 112 7.90 -9.85 -17.68
N GLN A 113 8.55 -9.46 -18.79
CA GLN A 113 9.55 -8.40 -18.79
C GLN A 113 8.97 -7.04 -18.40
N MET A 114 7.76 -6.72 -18.84
CA MET A 114 7.05 -5.49 -18.42
C MET A 114 6.82 -5.43 -16.92
N ARG A 115 6.48 -6.55 -16.27
CA ARG A 115 6.30 -6.59 -14.80
C ARG A 115 7.62 -6.30 -14.09
N LEU A 116 8.70 -6.96 -14.51
CA LEU A 116 10.02 -6.75 -13.92
C LEU A 116 10.49 -5.31 -14.11
N GLY A 117 10.31 -4.74 -15.32
CA GLY A 117 10.62 -3.35 -15.60
C GLY A 117 9.77 -2.37 -14.77
N ALA A 118 8.47 -2.64 -14.61
CA ALA A 118 7.61 -1.83 -13.76
C ALA A 118 8.03 -1.89 -12.27
N LEU A 119 8.46 -3.06 -11.79
CA LEU A 119 8.97 -3.23 -10.43
C LEU A 119 10.26 -2.44 -10.20
N GLN A 120 11.19 -2.49 -11.16
CA GLN A 120 12.42 -1.68 -11.12
C GLN A 120 12.12 -0.18 -11.11
N TRP A 121 11.24 0.29 -12.01
CA TRP A 121 10.80 1.69 -12.04
C TRP A 121 10.13 2.13 -10.74
N ALA A 122 9.35 1.25 -10.12
CA ALA A 122 8.72 1.53 -8.85
C ALA A 122 9.74 1.69 -7.70
N ILE A 123 10.75 0.82 -7.67
CA ILE A 123 11.86 0.94 -6.71
C ILE A 123 12.63 2.24 -6.95
N TYR A 124 13.01 2.55 -8.19
CA TYR A 124 13.72 3.80 -8.50
C TYR A 124 12.90 5.04 -8.15
N GLY A 125 11.61 5.05 -8.47
CA GLY A 125 10.70 6.13 -8.10
C GLY A 125 10.57 6.28 -6.58
N ASN A 126 10.38 5.18 -5.85
CA ASN A 126 10.27 5.21 -4.39
C ASN A 126 11.57 5.71 -3.74
N THR A 127 12.72 5.21 -4.21
CA THR A 127 14.03 5.64 -3.73
C THR A 127 14.28 7.12 -4.01
N LEU A 128 13.86 7.64 -5.17
CA LEU A 128 13.96 9.06 -5.48
C LEU A 128 13.14 9.91 -4.49
N VAL A 129 11.89 9.52 -4.24
CA VAL A 129 11.03 10.19 -3.25
C VAL A 129 11.67 10.14 -1.86
N LEU A 130 12.19 8.98 -1.45
CA LEU A 130 12.83 8.81 -0.16
C LEU A 130 14.05 9.72 0.00
N VAL A 131 14.91 9.84 -1.01
CA VAL A 131 16.07 10.75 -1.01
C VAL A 131 15.63 12.20 -0.84
N LEU A 132 14.57 12.62 -1.54
CA LEU A 132 14.02 13.97 -1.39
C LEU A 132 13.46 14.19 0.02
N CYS A 133 12.76 13.21 0.60
CA CYS A 133 12.25 13.29 1.96
C CYS A 133 13.37 13.42 3.00
N ILE A 134 14.47 12.68 2.85
CA ILE A 134 15.64 12.78 3.73
C ILE A 134 16.29 14.17 3.64
N MET A 135 16.31 14.78 2.45
CA MET A 135 16.94 16.08 2.23
C MET A 135 16.07 17.26 2.71
N PHE A 136 14.75 17.15 2.64
CA PHE A 136 13.83 18.27 2.89
C PHE A 136 13.02 18.15 4.18
N VAL A 137 12.88 16.96 4.76
CA VAL A 137 12.01 16.74 5.93
C VAL A 137 12.81 16.20 7.10
N HIS A 138 12.61 16.82 8.27
CA HIS A 138 13.28 16.48 9.52
C HIS A 138 12.29 16.40 10.69
N GLY A 139 12.68 15.72 11.76
CA GLY A 139 11.87 15.56 12.97
C GLY A 139 10.77 14.51 12.84
N LEU A 140 9.71 14.61 13.65
CA LEU A 140 8.61 13.63 13.63
C LEU A 140 7.86 13.53 12.29
N PRO A 141 7.62 14.62 11.53
CA PRO A 141 6.97 14.51 10.22
C PRO A 141 7.71 13.59 9.23
N PHE A 142 9.03 13.46 9.38
CA PHE A 142 9.82 12.52 8.58
C PHE A 142 9.39 11.06 8.84
N LEU A 143 9.09 10.70 10.10
CA LEU A 143 8.63 9.36 10.46
C LEU A 143 7.26 9.06 9.83
N THR A 144 6.32 10.00 9.81
CA THR A 144 5.03 9.81 9.13
C THR A 144 5.22 9.52 7.65
N ILE A 145 6.08 10.30 6.98
CA ILE A 145 6.33 10.13 5.55
C ILE A 145 6.98 8.77 5.28
N MET A 146 7.85 8.30 6.17
CA MET A 146 8.47 6.99 6.05
C MET A 146 7.45 5.85 6.16
N ILE A 147 6.43 5.97 7.02
CA ILE A 147 5.30 5.01 7.09
C ILE A 147 4.59 4.94 5.73
N TYR A 148 4.24 6.09 5.14
CA TYR A 148 3.62 6.13 3.81
C TYR A 148 4.55 5.64 2.68
N ASN A 149 5.86 5.85 2.82
CA ASN A 149 6.85 5.38 1.87
C ASN A 149 6.85 3.84 1.74
N MET A 150 6.42 3.10 2.77
CA MET A 150 6.34 1.63 2.71
C MET A 150 5.29 1.13 1.70
N PHE A 151 4.20 1.87 1.49
CA PHE A 151 3.13 1.51 0.54
C PHE A 151 3.37 2.04 -0.87
N THR A 152 4.11 3.13 -0.98
CA THR A 152 4.37 3.86 -2.23
C THR A 152 4.97 3.01 -3.37
N PRO A 153 5.98 2.14 -3.15
CA PRO A 153 6.55 1.35 -4.24
C PRO A 153 5.53 0.36 -4.82
N LEU A 154 4.68 -0.26 -3.99
CA LEU A 154 3.62 -1.15 -4.49
C LEU A 154 2.58 -0.39 -5.32
N LEU A 155 2.19 0.83 -4.89
CA LEU A 155 1.26 1.67 -5.63
C LEU A 155 1.82 2.08 -7.00
N ILE A 156 3.07 2.58 -7.04
CA ILE A 156 3.74 2.98 -8.29
C ILE A 156 3.86 1.78 -9.24
N PHE A 157 4.24 0.62 -8.71
CA PHE A 157 4.34 -0.62 -9.48
C PHE A 157 3.02 -0.98 -10.16
N VAL A 158 1.93 -1.05 -9.39
CA VAL A 158 0.61 -1.41 -9.92
C VAL A 158 0.13 -0.40 -10.97
N LEU A 159 0.25 0.89 -10.68
CA LEU A 159 -0.15 1.96 -11.60
C LEU A 159 0.64 1.90 -12.92
N ARG A 160 1.97 1.80 -12.83
CA ARG A 160 2.86 1.76 -14.00
C ARG A 160 2.61 0.54 -14.86
N PHE A 161 2.42 -0.62 -14.22
CA PHE A 161 2.14 -1.88 -14.92
C PHE A 161 0.83 -1.81 -15.70
N HIS A 162 -0.25 -1.31 -15.09
CA HIS A 162 -1.55 -1.18 -15.76
C HIS A 162 -1.52 -0.15 -16.89
N TRP A 163 -0.84 0.97 -16.68
CA TRP A 163 -0.68 1.98 -17.72
C TRP A 163 0.09 1.45 -18.93
N LEU A 164 1.15 0.67 -18.70
CA LEU A 164 1.94 0.05 -19.77
C LEU A 164 1.12 -0.99 -20.54
N LEU A 165 0.32 -1.81 -19.85
CA LEU A 165 -0.57 -2.77 -20.47
C LEU A 165 -1.63 -2.11 -21.37
N PHE A 166 -2.22 -1.00 -20.91
CA PHE A 166 -3.21 -0.26 -21.69
C PHE A 166 -2.60 0.41 -22.92
N LYS A 167 -1.36 0.90 -22.81
CA LYS A 167 -0.62 1.47 -23.94
C LYS A 167 -0.40 0.44 -25.04
N GLU A 168 0.08 -0.76 -24.68
CA GLU A 168 0.31 -1.83 -25.66
C GLU A 168 -0.98 -2.27 -26.36
N ALA A 169 -2.08 -2.42 -25.61
CA ALA A 169 -3.37 -2.78 -26.19
C ALA A 169 -3.88 -1.75 -27.21
N ARG A 170 -3.52 -0.46 -27.04
CA ARG A 170 -3.87 0.61 -27.98
C ARG A 170 -2.99 0.59 -29.23
N GLU A 171 -1.69 0.31 -29.08
CA GLU A 171 -0.75 0.24 -30.21
C GLU A 171 -1.07 -0.91 -31.16
N VAL A 172 -1.45 -2.08 -30.63
CA VAL A 172 -1.87 -3.23 -31.45
C VAL A 172 -3.09 -2.89 -32.31
N ARG A 173 -4.15 -2.31 -31.70
CA ARG A 173 -5.36 -1.90 -32.43
C ARG A 173 -5.08 -0.82 -33.48
N ARG A 174 -4.15 0.10 -33.20
CA ARG A 174 -3.76 1.13 -34.17
C ARG A 174 -3.10 0.50 -35.40
N ASN A 175 -2.20 -0.45 -35.20
CA ASN A 175 -1.51 -1.13 -36.30
C ASN A 175 -2.48 -1.97 -37.16
N GLU A 176 -3.43 -2.65 -36.52
CA GLU A 176 -4.51 -3.38 -37.24
C GLU A 176 -5.36 -2.42 -38.09
N GLY A 177 -5.72 -1.25 -37.56
CA GLY A 177 -6.46 -0.23 -38.31
C GLY A 177 -5.69 0.32 -39.52
N THR A 178 -4.38 0.49 -39.41
CA THR A 178 -3.53 0.92 -40.53
C THR A 178 -3.41 -0.15 -41.62
N LEU A 179 -3.35 -1.43 -41.25
CA LEU A 179 -3.26 -2.54 -42.21
C LEU A 179 -4.56 -2.78 -42.99
N LEU A 180 -5.72 -2.46 -42.41
CA LEU A 180 -7.01 -2.55 -43.10
C LEU A 180 -7.29 -1.37 -44.04
N ALA A 181 -6.49 -0.29 -43.96
CA ALA A 181 -6.62 0.90 -44.79
C ALA A 181 -5.69 0.91 -46.02
N LEU A 182 -4.84 -0.12 -46.17
CA LEU A 182 -3.97 -0.37 -47.33
C LEU A 182 -4.59 -1.42 -48.25
#